data_AF-A0A382V2Q9-F1
#
_entry.id   AF-A0A382V2Q9-F1
#
_cell.length_a   1.000
_cell.length_b   1.000
_cell.length_c   1.000
_cell.angle_alpha   90.00
_cell.angle_beta   90.00
_cell.angle_gamma   90.00
#
_symmetry.space_group_name_H-M   'P 1'
#
loop_
_entity.id
_entity.type
_entity.pdbx_description
1 polymer ?
#
loop_
_entity_poly.entity_id
_entity_poly.type
_entity_poly.pdbx_seq_one_letter_code
_entity_poly.pdbx_strand_id
1 'polypeptide(L)'
;MNPIKNKKDLETSVDEIRNIAYTYIGKYSPSKQQLRTYLFKRFIKKSKNTTSKKEIFNLIDSVMLTLADQKFLSDKYYSDVKSKTFYRRGYSLNKIRYNLIKKGIDQKYIKASISKIKENESDPDFFSAIKMCKKRRIGPNREESNRPLFYKKDISILARSGFSYDTSKKVLDISKAEFIK
;
A
#
# COMPACT_ATOMS: atom_id res chain seq x y z
N MET A 1 44.07 -7.27 -10.12
CA MET A 1 44.32 -7.65 -8.72
C MET A 1 43.32 -6.88 -7.87
N ASN A 2 42.21 -7.51 -7.46
CA ASN A 2 41.19 -6.82 -6.66
C ASN A 2 41.69 -6.74 -5.21
N PRO A 3 41.83 -5.55 -4.60
CA PRO A 3 42.21 -5.47 -3.21
C PRO A 3 41.08 -6.07 -2.38
N ILE A 4 41.45 -7.00 -1.52
CA ILE A 4 40.60 -7.58 -0.48
C ILE A 4 40.02 -6.40 0.31
N LYS A 5 38.74 -6.07 0.11
CA LYS A 5 38.03 -5.10 0.96
C LYS A 5 38.18 -5.59 2.41
N ASN A 6 38.71 -4.74 3.28
CA ASN A 6 39.02 -5.08 4.65
C ASN A 6 37.73 -5.47 5.39
N LYS A 7 37.73 -6.57 6.18
CA LYS A 7 36.53 -7.09 6.89
C LYS A 7 35.85 -6.00 7.73
N LYS A 8 36.67 -5.11 8.31
CA LYS A 8 36.25 -3.96 9.13
C LYS A 8 35.44 -2.91 8.35
N ASP A 9 35.76 -2.69 7.07
CA ASP A 9 35.06 -1.71 6.23
C ASP A 9 33.66 -2.20 5.82
N LEU A 10 33.53 -3.51 5.59
CA LEU A 10 32.26 -4.17 5.30
C LEU A 10 31.33 -4.15 6.53
N GLU A 11 31.87 -4.46 7.70
CA GLU A 11 31.13 -4.44 8.97
C GLU A 11 30.61 -3.03 9.30
N THR A 12 31.47 -2.01 9.15
CA THR A 12 31.09 -0.60 9.29
C THR A 12 29.97 -0.19 8.31
N SER A 13 30.03 -0.70 7.08
CA SER A 13 29.00 -0.44 6.06
C SER A 13 27.65 -1.09 6.39
N VAL A 14 27.67 -2.31 6.94
CA VAL A 14 26.46 -3.03 7.39
C VAL A 14 25.81 -2.31 8.57
N ASP A 15 26.60 -1.84 9.53
CA ASP A 15 26.11 -1.08 10.68
C ASP A 15 25.48 0.25 10.25
N GLU A 16 26.08 0.94 9.28
CA GLU A 16 25.51 2.16 8.71
C GLU A 16 24.13 1.89 8.05
N ILE A 17 24.04 0.85 7.22
CA ILE A 17 22.77 0.46 6.57
C ILE A 17 21.72 0.14 7.64
N ARG A 18 22.10 -0.59 8.69
CA ARG A 18 21.19 -0.99 9.77
C ARG A 18 20.67 0.20 10.56
N ASN A 19 21.55 1.14 10.93
CA ASN A 19 21.15 2.35 11.66
C ASN A 19 20.16 3.20 10.85
N ILE A 20 20.43 3.41 9.56
CA ILE A 20 19.52 4.11 8.65
C ILE A 20 18.18 3.37 8.52
N ALA A 21 18.23 2.04 8.43
CA ALA A 21 17.03 1.22 8.35
C ALA A 21 16.16 1.36 9.60
N TYR A 22 16.75 1.31 10.81
CA TYR A 22 16.02 1.50 12.06
C TYR A 22 15.33 2.86 12.12
N THR A 23 16.02 3.94 11.79
CA THR A 23 15.41 5.29 11.76
C THR A 23 14.24 5.34 10.78
N TYR A 24 14.39 4.74 9.59
CA TYR A 24 13.34 4.75 8.57
C TYR A 24 12.14 3.88 8.97
N ILE A 25 12.38 2.71 9.57
CA ILE A 25 11.34 1.80 10.08
C ILE A 25 10.53 2.49 11.18
N GLY A 26 11.19 3.08 12.17
CA GLY A 26 10.54 3.75 13.30
C GLY A 26 9.64 4.91 12.86
N LYS A 27 9.99 5.61 11.78
CA LYS A 27 9.21 6.75 11.27
C LYS A 27 8.04 6.35 10.37
N TYR A 28 8.20 5.33 9.52
CA TYR A 28 7.27 5.10 8.40
C TYR A 28 6.58 3.74 8.39
N SER A 29 7.05 2.78 9.19
CA SER A 29 6.61 1.37 9.17
C SER A 29 6.47 0.83 7.73
N PRO A 30 7.56 0.81 6.95
CA PRO A 30 7.53 0.52 5.51
C PRO A 30 7.29 -0.98 5.22
N SER A 31 6.91 -1.30 3.97
CA SER A 31 7.03 -2.68 3.47
C SER A 31 8.49 -3.05 3.22
N LYS A 32 8.80 -4.34 3.08
CA LYS A 32 10.16 -4.78 2.75
C LYS A 32 10.67 -4.14 1.47
N GLN A 33 9.85 -4.10 0.42
CA GLN A 33 10.22 -3.50 -0.86
C GLN A 33 10.46 -1.99 -0.77
N GLN A 34 9.67 -1.28 0.04
CA GLN A 34 9.86 0.16 0.25
C GLN A 34 11.20 0.46 0.92
N LEU A 35 11.53 -0.28 1.99
CA LEU A 35 12.81 -0.09 2.69
C LEU A 35 13.98 -0.44 1.78
N ARG A 36 13.92 -1.56 1.06
CA ARG A 36 14.97 -1.97 0.10
C ARG A 36 15.22 -0.88 -0.94
N THR A 37 14.14 -0.35 -1.53
CA THR A 37 14.23 0.73 -2.53
C THR A 37 14.80 2.01 -1.94
N TYR A 38 14.42 2.37 -0.71
CA TYR A 38 14.91 3.56 -0.02
C TYR A 38 16.41 3.47 0.26
N LEU A 39 16.85 2.35 0.86
CA LEU A 39 18.26 2.11 1.16
C LEU A 39 19.08 2.12 -0.14
N PHE A 40 18.64 1.38 -1.16
CA PHE A 40 19.36 1.31 -2.43
C PHE A 40 19.53 2.67 -3.09
N LYS A 41 18.46 3.48 -3.16
CA LYS A 41 18.54 4.85 -3.70
C LYS A 41 19.48 5.75 -2.90
N ARG A 42 19.54 5.58 -1.58
CA ARG A 42 20.42 6.36 -0.70
C ARG A 42 21.89 5.98 -0.88
N PHE A 43 22.19 4.68 -0.89
CA PHE A 43 23.57 4.20 -1.00
C PHE A 43 24.16 4.33 -2.41
N ILE A 44 23.35 4.21 -3.47
CA ILE A 44 23.80 4.53 -4.83
C ILE A 44 24.25 5.99 -4.97
N LYS A 45 23.53 6.92 -4.34
CA LYS A 45 23.92 8.35 -4.38
C LYS A 45 25.22 8.61 -3.61
N LYS A 46 25.50 7.82 -2.57
CA LYS A 46 26.70 7.93 -1.74
C LYS A 46 27.92 7.28 -2.40
N SER A 47 27.73 6.18 -3.13
CA SER A 47 28.82 5.45 -3.79
C SER A 47 29.33 6.21 -5.02
N LYS A 48 30.41 6.98 -4.86
CA LYS A 48 31.15 7.61 -5.96
C LYS A 48 32.00 6.56 -6.68
N ASN A 49 31.44 5.91 -7.72
CA ASN A 49 32.10 5.02 -8.70
C ASN A 49 33.00 3.85 -8.21
N THR A 50 33.24 3.67 -6.91
CA THR A 50 34.18 2.67 -6.36
C THR A 50 33.54 1.36 -5.90
N THR A 51 32.21 1.31 -5.76
CA THR A 51 31.49 0.10 -5.31
C THR A 51 30.44 -0.31 -6.32
N SER A 52 30.41 -1.60 -6.68
CA SER A 52 29.45 -2.11 -7.64
C SER A 52 28.02 -2.06 -7.08
N LYS A 53 27.03 -1.76 -7.94
CA LYS A 53 25.60 -1.76 -7.55
C LYS A 53 25.17 -3.12 -6.97
N LYS A 54 25.78 -4.21 -7.44
CA LYS A 54 25.52 -5.57 -7.00
C LYS A 54 25.98 -5.81 -5.56
N GLU A 55 27.16 -5.30 -5.18
CA GLU A 55 27.64 -5.36 -3.80
C GLU A 55 26.71 -4.61 -2.84
N ILE A 56 26.28 -3.40 -3.21
CA ILE A 56 25.34 -2.61 -2.41
C ILE A 56 24.03 -3.39 -2.22
N PHE A 57 23.52 -4.00 -3.28
CA PHE A 57 22.31 -4.80 -3.22
C PHE A 57 22.46 -5.99 -2.26
N ASN A 58 23.57 -6.75 -2.37
CA ASN A 58 23.85 -7.89 -1.49
C ASN A 58 23.98 -7.48 -0.01
N LEU A 59 24.62 -6.34 0.27
CA LEU A 59 24.73 -5.81 1.64
C LEU A 59 23.37 -5.36 2.20
N ILE A 60 22.53 -4.73 1.37
CA ILE A 60 21.17 -4.38 1.78
C ILE A 60 20.37 -5.65 2.05
N ASP A 61 20.49 -6.66 1.20
CA ASP A 61 19.76 -7.92 1.33
C ASP A 61 20.10 -8.67 2.61
N SER A 62 21.39 -8.72 2.99
CA SER A 62 21.80 -9.34 4.25
C SER A 62 21.19 -8.61 5.45
N VAL A 63 21.19 -7.27 5.46
CA VAL A 63 20.55 -6.48 6.52
C VAL A 63 19.03 -6.68 6.54
N MET A 64 18.39 -6.72 5.36
CA MET A 64 16.95 -6.95 5.25
C MET A 64 16.52 -8.32 5.79
N LEU A 65 17.34 -9.36 5.59
CA LEU A 65 17.12 -10.69 6.16
C LEU A 65 17.19 -10.64 7.68
N THR A 66 18.26 -10.07 8.24
CA THR A 66 18.40 -9.93 9.70
C THR A 66 17.23 -9.16 10.32
N LEU A 67 16.80 -8.05 9.70
CA LEU A 67 15.66 -7.26 10.19
C LEU A 67 14.33 -8.00 10.09
N ALA A 68 14.17 -8.88 9.10
CA ALA A 68 12.99 -9.73 8.97
C ALA A 68 12.98 -10.83 10.05
N ASP A 69 14.11 -11.47 10.31
CA ASP A 69 14.26 -12.52 11.32
C ASP A 69 14.03 -11.98 12.73
N GLN A 70 14.53 -10.76 12.99
CA GLN A 70 14.28 -10.00 14.22
C GLN A 70 12.84 -9.42 14.31
N LYS A 71 11.98 -9.70 13.32
CA LYS A 71 10.58 -9.25 13.25
C LYS A 71 10.36 -7.74 13.18
N PHE A 72 11.40 -6.95 12.88
CA PHE A 72 11.24 -5.51 12.57
C PHE A 72 10.52 -5.28 11.24
N LEU A 73 10.54 -6.27 10.33
CA LEU A 73 9.89 -6.19 9.02
C LEU A 73 8.99 -7.39 8.75
N SER A 74 7.72 -7.12 8.50
CA SER A 74 6.74 -8.16 8.16
C SER A 74 5.75 -7.65 7.12
N ASP A 75 5.81 -8.22 5.91
CA ASP A 75 4.85 -7.89 4.85
C ASP A 75 3.45 -8.39 5.19
N LYS A 76 3.33 -9.48 5.96
CA LYS A 76 2.06 -9.96 6.51
C LYS A 76 1.41 -8.88 7.39
N TYR A 77 2.15 -8.39 8.37
CA TYR A 77 1.67 -7.36 9.29
C TYR A 77 1.38 -6.04 8.56
N TYR A 78 2.28 -5.64 7.66
CA TYR A 78 2.08 -4.44 6.82
C TYR A 78 0.78 -4.54 6.01
N SER A 79 0.56 -5.67 5.34
CA SER A 79 -0.64 -5.93 4.54
C SER A 79 -1.91 -5.80 5.39
N ASP A 80 -1.94 -6.43 6.56
CA ASP A 80 -3.08 -6.41 7.47
C ASP A 80 -3.39 -5.00 7.99
N VAL A 81 -2.38 -4.23 8.39
CA VAL A 81 -2.58 -2.87 8.92
C VAL A 81 -3.02 -1.91 7.81
N LYS A 82 -2.38 -1.98 6.63
CA LYS A 82 -2.70 -1.08 5.52
C LYS A 82 -4.04 -1.41 4.90
N SER A 83 -4.42 -2.68 4.74
CA SER A 83 -5.73 -3.06 4.22
C SER A 83 -6.86 -2.51 5.09
N LYS A 84 -6.77 -2.67 6.43
CA LYS A 84 -7.72 -2.10 7.40
C LYS A 84 -7.80 -0.58 7.29
N THR A 85 -6.65 0.08 7.21
CA THR A 85 -6.58 1.55 7.08
C THR A 85 -7.24 2.04 5.79
N PHE A 86 -6.97 1.38 4.66
CA PHE A 86 -7.56 1.75 3.37
C PHE A 86 -9.06 1.44 3.32
N TYR A 87 -9.49 0.32 3.89
CA TYR A 87 -10.90 -0.03 4.00
C TYR A 87 -11.69 1.01 4.82
N ARG A 88 -11.15 1.40 6.00
CA ARG A 88 -11.72 2.49 6.81
C ARG A 88 -11.84 3.82 6.04
N ARG A 89 -10.95 4.06 5.07
CA ARG A 89 -10.99 5.24 4.19
C ARG A 89 -12.00 5.15 3.04
N GLY A 90 -12.71 4.02 2.89
CA GLY A 90 -13.67 3.77 1.81
C GLY A 90 -13.01 3.39 0.48
N TYR A 91 -11.87 2.71 0.51
CA TYR A 91 -11.27 2.17 -0.72
C TYR A 91 -11.93 0.84 -1.07
N SER A 92 -12.18 0.62 -2.37
CA SER A 92 -12.59 -0.69 -2.87
C SER A 92 -11.53 -1.76 -2.59
N LEU A 93 -11.95 -3.02 -2.46
CA LEU A 93 -11.06 -4.16 -2.30
C LEU A 93 -10.04 -4.24 -3.45
N ASN A 94 -10.47 -3.94 -4.67
CA ASN A 94 -9.58 -3.85 -5.84
C ASN A 94 -8.52 -2.77 -5.67
N LYS A 95 -8.91 -1.57 -5.23
CA LYS A 95 -7.96 -0.48 -5.00
C LYS A 95 -7.01 -0.81 -3.86
N ILE A 96 -7.47 -1.47 -2.80
CA ILE A 96 -6.62 -1.97 -1.71
C ILE A 96 -5.58 -2.94 -2.27
N ARG A 97 -6.03 -3.95 -3.03
CA ARG A 97 -5.17 -4.94 -3.70
C ARG A 97 -4.07 -4.29 -4.53
N TYR A 98 -4.43 -3.38 -5.43
CA TYR A 98 -3.44 -2.68 -6.28
C TYR A 98 -2.47 -1.81 -5.48
N ASN A 99 -2.93 -1.15 -4.42
CA ASN A 99 -2.04 -0.39 -3.55
C ASN A 99 -1.01 -1.30 -2.88
N LEU A 100 -1.41 -2.48 -2.40
CA LEU A 100 -0.49 -3.43 -1.77
C LEU A 100 0.49 -4.05 -2.77
N ILE A 101 0.04 -4.40 -3.99
CA ILE A 101 0.91 -4.85 -5.08
C ILE A 101 1.99 -3.80 -5.38
N LYS A 102 1.60 -2.53 -5.49
CA LYS A 102 2.54 -1.41 -5.70
C LYS A 102 3.57 -1.26 -4.57
N LYS A 103 3.28 -1.78 -3.37
CA LYS A 103 4.20 -1.83 -2.23
C LYS A 103 5.05 -3.10 -2.18
N GLY A 104 4.99 -3.95 -3.20
CA GLY A 104 5.77 -5.18 -3.31
C GLY A 104 5.31 -6.28 -2.37
N ILE A 105 4.04 -6.27 -1.94
CA ILE A 105 3.49 -7.29 -1.05
C ILE A 105 3.09 -8.52 -1.88
N ASP A 106 3.47 -9.69 -1.39
CA ASP A 106 3.11 -10.97 -2.01
C ASP A 106 1.59 -11.22 -2.02
N GLN A 107 1.10 -11.83 -3.10
CA GLN A 107 -0.31 -12.14 -3.31
C GLN A 107 -0.91 -12.95 -2.15
N LYS A 108 -0.16 -13.82 -1.49
CA LYS A 108 -0.65 -14.62 -0.36
C LYS A 108 -1.08 -13.76 0.82
N TYR A 109 -0.32 -12.72 1.14
CA TYR A 109 -0.63 -11.80 2.24
C TYR A 109 -1.79 -10.88 1.86
N ILE A 110 -1.83 -10.42 0.60
CA ILE A 110 -2.93 -9.60 0.10
C ILE A 110 -4.26 -10.37 0.18
N LYS A 111 -4.28 -11.62 -0.30
CA LYS A 111 -5.46 -12.49 -0.22
C LYS A 111 -5.91 -12.65 1.23
N ALA A 112 -5.01 -13.02 2.14
CA ALA A 112 -5.32 -13.18 3.55
C ALA A 112 -5.90 -11.90 4.18
N SER A 113 -5.30 -10.74 3.91
CA SER A 113 -5.77 -9.46 4.44
C SER A 113 -7.12 -9.02 3.88
N ILE A 114 -7.44 -9.38 2.62
CA ILE A 114 -8.75 -9.12 2.01
C ILE A 114 -9.82 -10.09 2.55
N SER A 115 -9.49 -11.37 2.72
CA SER A 115 -10.42 -12.36 3.31
C SER A 115 -10.88 -11.91 4.70
N LYS A 116 -9.96 -11.45 5.55
CA LYS A 116 -10.30 -10.86 6.85
C LYS A 116 -11.28 -9.68 6.76
N ILE A 117 -11.24 -8.88 5.70
CA ILE A 117 -12.21 -7.79 5.51
C ILE A 117 -13.58 -8.37 5.15
N LYS A 118 -13.62 -9.36 4.25
CA LYS A 118 -14.86 -10.03 3.82
C LYS A 118 -15.52 -10.84 4.92
N GLU A 119 -14.76 -11.43 5.83
CA GLU A 119 -15.28 -12.16 6.98
C GLU A 119 -16.05 -11.27 7.96
N ASN A 120 -15.67 -9.99 8.06
CA ASN A 120 -16.30 -9.05 8.99
C ASN A 120 -17.52 -8.34 8.40
N GLU A 121 -17.69 -8.35 7.07
CA GLU A 121 -18.64 -7.48 6.36
C GLU A 121 -19.21 -8.21 5.14
N SER A 122 -20.55 -8.26 5.05
CA SER A 122 -21.25 -9.00 3.99
C SER A 122 -21.01 -8.40 2.60
N ASP A 123 -21.02 -7.06 2.47
CA ASP A 123 -20.77 -6.35 1.21
C ASP A 123 -19.77 -5.18 1.40
N PRO A 124 -18.46 -5.48 1.54
CA PRO A 124 -17.46 -4.47 1.87
C PRO A 124 -17.32 -3.37 0.81
N ASP A 125 -17.45 -3.74 -0.46
CA ASP A 125 -17.29 -2.81 -1.58
C ASP A 125 -18.50 -1.88 -1.70
N PHE A 126 -19.72 -2.35 -1.45
CA PHE A 126 -20.90 -1.49 -1.39
C PHE A 126 -20.80 -0.42 -0.29
N PHE A 127 -20.46 -0.80 0.94
CA PHE A 127 -20.27 0.16 2.02
C PHE A 127 -19.12 1.13 1.75
N SER A 128 -18.05 0.67 1.11
CA SER A 128 -16.93 1.51 0.70
C SER A 128 -17.33 2.51 -0.40
N ALA A 129 -18.17 2.10 -1.35
CA ALA A 129 -18.71 2.96 -2.39
C ALA A 129 -19.66 4.03 -1.80
N ILE A 130 -20.52 3.69 -0.84
CA ILE A 130 -21.32 4.66 -0.09
C ILE A 130 -20.42 5.70 0.59
N LYS A 131 -19.37 5.27 1.30
CA LYS A 131 -18.39 6.18 1.94
C LYS A 131 -17.72 7.10 0.90
N MET A 132 -17.40 6.57 -0.28
CA MET A 132 -16.84 7.36 -1.38
C MET A 132 -17.83 8.42 -1.87
N CYS A 133 -19.11 8.06 -2.06
CA CYS A 133 -20.16 9.00 -2.45
C CYS A 133 -20.36 10.11 -1.41
N LYS A 134 -20.37 9.77 -0.11
CA LYS A 134 -20.44 10.75 0.99
C LYS A 134 -19.25 11.70 0.93
N LYS A 135 -18.02 11.16 0.82
CA LYS A 135 -16.77 11.93 0.79
C LYS A 135 -16.62 12.84 -0.43
N ARG A 136 -17.03 12.39 -1.61
CA ARG A 136 -16.87 13.12 -2.88
C ARG A 136 -18.08 13.96 -3.26
N ARG A 137 -19.19 13.87 -2.50
CA ARG A 137 -20.47 14.52 -2.80
C ARG A 137 -20.98 14.20 -4.21
N ILE A 138 -21.04 12.90 -4.50
CA ILE A 138 -21.50 12.36 -5.79
C ILE A 138 -22.66 11.38 -5.60
N GLY A 139 -23.33 11.03 -6.70
CA GLY A 139 -24.38 10.02 -6.70
C GLY A 139 -25.54 10.39 -5.79
N PRO A 140 -25.88 9.55 -4.80
CA PRO A 140 -27.03 9.80 -3.91
C PRO A 140 -26.96 11.09 -3.10
N ASN A 141 -25.77 11.66 -2.93
CA ASN A 141 -25.57 12.94 -2.23
C ASN A 141 -26.03 14.16 -3.06
N ARG A 142 -26.30 13.98 -4.35
CA ARG A 142 -26.84 15.04 -5.22
C ARG A 142 -28.36 15.09 -5.13
N GLU A 143 -28.94 16.25 -5.44
CA GLU A 143 -30.37 16.35 -5.72
C GLU A 143 -30.76 15.38 -6.85
N GLU A 144 -31.91 14.72 -6.69
CA GLU A 144 -32.35 13.64 -7.58
C GLU A 144 -32.53 14.14 -9.03
N SER A 145 -33.05 15.35 -9.20
CA SER A 145 -33.18 16.03 -10.50
C SER A 145 -31.86 16.21 -11.24
N ASN A 146 -30.74 16.34 -10.52
CA ASN A 146 -29.41 16.54 -11.10
C ASN A 146 -28.68 15.22 -11.41
N ARG A 147 -29.15 14.08 -10.89
CA ARG A 147 -28.43 12.80 -11.05
C ARG A 147 -28.27 12.36 -12.51
N PRO A 148 -29.28 12.46 -13.40
CA PRO A 148 -29.11 12.08 -14.80
C PRO A 148 -27.99 12.86 -15.50
N LEU A 149 -27.87 14.16 -15.19
CA LEU A 149 -26.84 15.04 -15.76
C LEU A 149 -25.42 14.61 -15.36
N PHE A 150 -25.24 14.13 -14.12
CA PHE A 150 -23.93 13.75 -13.59
C PHE A 150 -23.64 12.25 -13.59
N TYR A 151 -24.58 11.40 -14.02
CA TYR A 151 -24.46 9.94 -13.92
C TYR A 151 -23.16 9.40 -14.52
N LYS A 152 -22.85 9.78 -15.77
CA LYS A 152 -21.61 9.38 -16.46
C LYS A 152 -20.34 9.84 -15.72
N LYS A 153 -20.39 11.01 -15.08
CA LYS A 153 -19.27 11.55 -14.30
C LYS A 153 -19.09 10.77 -13.00
N ASP A 154 -20.18 10.53 -12.28
CA ASP A 154 -20.16 9.89 -10.97
C ASP A 154 -19.76 8.41 -11.09
N ILE A 155 -20.30 7.68 -12.08
CA ILE A 155 -19.89 6.31 -12.35
C ILE A 155 -18.40 6.22 -12.73
N SER A 156 -17.89 7.20 -13.49
CA SER A 156 -16.46 7.27 -13.84
C SER A 156 -15.57 7.49 -12.60
N ILE A 157 -16.04 8.25 -11.60
CA ILE A 157 -15.31 8.46 -10.34
C ILE A 157 -15.25 7.17 -9.52
N LEU A 158 -16.35 6.40 -9.48
CA LEU A 158 -16.40 5.10 -8.81
C LEU A 158 -15.52 4.06 -9.52
N ALA A 159 -15.57 3.99 -10.84
CA ALA A 159 -14.70 3.12 -11.64
C ALA A 159 -13.20 3.41 -11.40
N ARG A 160 -12.78 4.69 -11.44
CA ARG A 160 -11.39 5.09 -11.09
C ARG A 160 -11.04 4.81 -9.62
N SER A 161 -12.04 4.62 -8.76
CA SER A 161 -11.86 4.22 -7.38
C SER A 161 -11.83 2.70 -7.19
N GLY A 162 -11.94 1.92 -8.28
CA GLY A 162 -11.79 0.47 -8.33
C GLY A 162 -13.07 -0.31 -8.02
N PHE A 163 -14.23 0.35 -7.95
CA PHE A 163 -15.52 -0.33 -7.79
C PHE A 163 -15.94 -1.00 -9.10
N SER A 164 -16.65 -2.12 -8.99
CA SER A 164 -17.27 -2.78 -10.15
C SER A 164 -18.41 -1.91 -10.70
N TYR A 165 -18.81 -2.19 -11.93
CA TYR A 165 -19.98 -1.55 -12.54
C TYR A 165 -21.23 -1.81 -11.71
N ASP A 166 -21.47 -3.07 -11.32
CA ASP A 166 -22.68 -3.46 -10.57
C ASP A 166 -22.78 -2.77 -9.21
N THR A 167 -21.69 -2.77 -8.42
CA THR A 167 -21.67 -2.05 -7.14
C THR A 167 -21.86 -0.55 -7.35
N SER A 168 -21.26 0.02 -8.38
CA SER A 168 -21.39 1.45 -8.67
C SER A 168 -22.83 1.81 -9.03
N LYS A 169 -23.46 1.05 -9.93
CA LYS A 169 -24.86 1.23 -10.32
C LYS A 169 -25.78 1.11 -9.11
N LYS A 170 -25.65 0.01 -8.34
CA LYS A 170 -26.42 -0.23 -7.12
C LYS A 170 -26.35 0.93 -6.13
N VAL A 171 -25.16 1.53 -5.94
CA VAL A 171 -25.00 2.68 -5.04
C VAL A 171 -25.57 3.97 -5.62
N LEU A 172 -25.46 4.20 -6.92
CA LEU A 172 -25.99 5.42 -7.56
C LEU A 172 -27.53 5.44 -7.60
N ASP A 173 -28.16 4.27 -7.62
CA ASP A 173 -29.61 4.12 -7.65
C ASP A 173 -30.28 4.31 -6.26
N ILE A 174 -29.50 4.41 -5.17
CA ILE A 174 -30.02 4.63 -3.81
C ILE A 174 -30.74 5.98 -3.72
N SER A 175 -31.95 5.99 -3.14
CA SER A 175 -32.72 7.22 -2.92
C SER A 175 -31.99 8.19 -1.98
N LYS A 176 -32.24 9.49 -2.10
CA LYS A 176 -31.56 10.46 -1.21
C LYS A 176 -31.95 10.22 0.27
N ALA A 177 -33.20 9.84 0.53
CA ALA A 177 -33.71 9.56 1.87
C ALA A 177 -33.00 8.36 2.53
N GLU A 178 -32.77 7.28 1.79
CA GLU A 178 -32.06 6.09 2.27
C GLU A 178 -30.57 6.36 2.52
N PHE A 179 -29.96 7.23 1.72
CA PHE A 179 -28.53 7.54 1.82
C PHE A 179 -28.15 8.43 3.01
N ILE A 180 -29.09 9.28 3.46
CA ILE A 180 -28.90 10.19 4.61
C ILE A 180 -29.02 9.44 5.94
N LYS A 181 -29.80 8.35 5.99
CA LYS A 181 -29.80 7.41 7.13
C LYS A 181 -28.39 6.84 7.36
#